data_AF-A0A7W1RN39-F1
#
_entry.id   AF-A0A7W1RN39-F1
#
_cell.length_a   1.000
_cell.length_b   1.000
_cell.length_c   1.000
_cell.angle_alpha   90.00
_cell.angle_beta   90.00
_cell.angle_gamma   90.00
#
_symmetry.space_group_name_H-M   'P 1'
#
loop_
_entity.id
_entity.type
_entity.pdbx_description
1 polymer ?
#
loop_
_entity_poly.entity_id
_entity_poly.type
_entity_poly.pdbx_seq_one_letter_code
_entity_poly.pdbx_strand_id
1 'polypeptide(L)'
;MAEQIYLTQYGLMAERHWREFLPAMVREMEANGTLMEALFEAQEITLDEMEALTRQLETEQKMTPQQAHDTAWEMIRERYILLPPEES
;
A
#
# COMPACT_ATOMS: atom_id res chain seq x y z
N MET A 1 -11.53 -3.36 -22.25
CA MET A 1 -10.71 -4.57 -21.98
C MET A 1 -10.50 -4.58 -20.49
N ALA A 2 -10.82 -5.66 -19.78
CA ALA A 2 -10.48 -5.72 -18.36
C ALA A 2 -8.95 -5.80 -18.29
N GLU A 3 -8.28 -4.70 -17.96
CA GLU A 3 -6.87 -4.74 -17.61
C GLU A 3 -6.72 -5.80 -16.54
N GLN A 4 -5.80 -6.73 -16.77
CA GLN A 4 -5.60 -7.83 -15.87
C GLN A 4 -4.93 -7.24 -14.63
N ILE A 5 -5.73 -7.05 -13.57
CA ILE A 5 -5.30 -6.45 -12.31
C ILE A 5 -4.31 -7.42 -11.67
N TYR A 6 -3.04 -7.05 -11.65
CA TYR A 6 -1.97 -7.83 -11.02
C TYR A 6 -1.51 -7.13 -9.74
N LEU A 7 -1.54 -7.88 -8.63
CA LEU A 7 -0.95 -7.43 -7.38
C LEU A 7 0.56 -7.69 -7.38
N THR A 8 1.31 -6.64 -7.10
CA THR A 8 2.73 -6.65 -6.75
C THR A 8 2.92 -7.14 -5.31
N GLN A 9 4.16 -7.08 -4.82
CA GLN A 9 4.44 -7.37 -3.41
C GLN A 9 3.63 -6.49 -2.43
N TYR A 10 3.34 -5.24 -2.78
CA TYR A 10 2.60 -4.32 -1.90
C TYR A 10 1.12 -4.69 -1.83
N GLY A 11 0.50 -5.02 -2.98
CA GLY A 11 -0.88 -5.49 -3.01
C GLY A 11 -1.06 -6.80 -2.23
N LEU A 12 -0.13 -7.75 -2.37
CA LEU A 12 -0.15 -9.00 -1.59
C LEU A 12 0.10 -8.77 -0.09
N MET A 13 0.92 -7.77 0.26
CA MET A 13 1.16 -7.38 1.65
C MET A 13 -0.10 -6.76 2.26
N ALA A 14 -0.74 -5.83 1.54
CA ALA A 14 -2.01 -5.22 1.95
C ALA A 14 -3.07 -6.29 2.16
N GLU A 15 -3.21 -7.24 1.22
CA GLU A 15 -4.20 -8.31 1.33
C GLU A 15 -4.03 -9.11 2.62
N ARG A 16 -2.80 -9.55 2.90
CA ARG A 16 -2.50 -10.33 4.11
C ARG A 16 -2.80 -9.53 5.37
N HIS A 17 -2.33 -8.29 5.40
CA HIS A 17 -2.52 -7.40 6.56
C HIS A 17 -4.00 -7.11 6.80
N TRP A 18 -4.75 -6.71 5.77
CA TRP A 18 -6.16 -6.37 5.90
C TRP A 18 -6.99 -7.58 6.33
N ARG A 19 -6.67 -8.78 5.82
CA ARG A 19 -7.35 -10.02 6.25
C ARG A 19 -7.11 -10.33 7.72
N GLU A 20 -5.94 -9.97 8.27
CA GLU A 20 -5.57 -10.23 9.65
C GLU A 20 -6.12 -9.16 10.62
N PHE A 21 -6.03 -7.88 10.25
CA PHE A 21 -6.30 -6.75 11.14
C PHE A 21 -7.58 -5.95 10.81
N LEU A 22 -8.15 -6.13 9.62
CA LEU A 22 -9.36 -5.46 9.14
C LEU A 22 -10.38 -6.46 8.57
N PRO A 23 -10.74 -7.53 9.31
CA PRO A 23 -11.54 -8.61 8.77
C PRO A 23 -12.97 -8.18 8.40
N ALA A 24 -13.55 -7.16 9.05
CA ALA A 24 -14.89 -6.68 8.68
C ALA A 24 -14.85 -5.89 7.37
N MET A 25 -13.90 -4.97 7.24
CA MET A 25 -13.64 -4.22 5.99
C MET A 25 -13.41 -5.16 4.81
N VAL A 26 -12.55 -6.18 4.98
CA VAL A 26 -12.29 -7.15 3.90
C VAL A 26 -13.56 -7.91 3.51
N ARG A 27 -14.35 -8.37 4.48
CA ARG A 27 -15.61 -9.07 4.19
C ARG A 27 -16.60 -8.20 3.43
N GLU A 28 -16.68 -6.91 3.77
CA GLU A 28 -17.52 -5.96 3.04
C GLU A 28 -17.05 -5.78 1.59
N MET A 29 -15.75 -5.58 1.39
CA MET A 29 -15.18 -5.46 0.04
C MET A 29 -15.34 -6.75 -0.78
N GLU A 30 -15.22 -7.93 -0.17
CA GLU A 30 -15.47 -9.21 -0.82
C GLU A 30 -16.95 -9.37 -1.20
N ALA A 31 -17.87 -8.99 -0.31
CA ALA A 31 -19.30 -9.03 -0.58
C ALA A 31 -19.71 -8.08 -1.73
N ASN A 32 -19.03 -6.94 -1.83
CA ASN A 32 -19.23 -5.96 -2.89
C ASN A 32 -18.42 -6.25 -4.16
N GLY A 33 -17.52 -7.24 -4.14
CA GLY A 33 -16.64 -7.58 -5.26
C GLY A 33 -15.53 -6.56 -5.55
N THR A 34 -15.26 -5.63 -4.62
CA THR A 34 -14.32 -4.51 -4.80
C THR A 34 -12.94 -4.75 -4.17
N LEU A 35 -12.73 -5.87 -3.47
CA LEU A 35 -11.47 -6.13 -2.77
C LEU A 35 -10.24 -6.05 -3.69
N MET A 36 -10.30 -6.68 -4.87
CA MET A 36 -9.16 -6.70 -5.80
C MET A 36 -8.81 -5.30 -6.32
N GLU A 37 -9.83 -4.48 -6.57
CA GLU A 37 -9.67 -3.08 -7.01
C GLU A 37 -9.07 -2.24 -5.88
N ALA A 38 -9.56 -2.39 -4.65
CA ALA A 38 -9.02 -1.68 -3.49
C ALA A 38 -7.55 -2.05 -3.19
N LEU A 39 -7.19 -3.33 -3.32
CA LEU A 39 -5.80 -3.78 -3.17
C LEU A 39 -4.90 -3.25 -4.28
N PHE A 40 -5.42 -3.16 -5.51
CA PHE A 40 -4.70 -2.58 -6.63
C PHE A 40 -4.50 -1.07 -6.45
N GLU A 41 -5.55 -0.34 -6.05
CA GLU A 41 -5.45 1.09 -5.76
C GLU A 41 -4.45 1.35 -4.62
N ALA A 42 -4.50 0.56 -3.55
CA ALA A 42 -3.56 0.69 -2.43
C ALA A 42 -2.10 0.51 -2.86
N GLN A 43 -1.79 -0.46 -3.74
CA GLN A 43 -0.43 -0.61 -4.23
C GLN A 43 0.01 0.50 -5.18
N GLU A 44 -0.87 0.97 -6.08
CA GLU A 44 -0.50 1.98 -7.08
C GLU A 44 -0.20 3.30 -6.37
N ILE A 45 -1.08 3.71 -5.46
CA ILE A 45 -0.86 4.91 -4.63
C ILE A 45 0.42 4.77 -3.79
N THR A 46 0.67 3.58 -3.23
CA THR A 46 1.90 3.32 -2.48
C THR A 46 3.14 3.47 -3.37
N LEU A 47 3.13 2.90 -4.57
CA LEU A 47 4.26 2.98 -5.51
C LEU A 47 4.52 4.42 -5.95
N ASP A 48 3.48 5.14 -6.34
CA ASP A 48 3.55 6.53 -6.79
C ASP A 48 4.08 7.46 -5.68
N GLU A 49 3.50 7.38 -4.48
CA GLU A 49 3.89 8.23 -3.36
C GLU A 49 5.29 7.86 -2.85
N MET A 50 5.65 6.58 -2.86
CA MET A 50 7.00 6.13 -2.49
C MET A 50 8.05 6.61 -3.47
N GLU A 51 7.78 6.56 -4.78
CA GLU A 51 8.70 7.07 -5.80
C GLU A 51 8.92 8.58 -5.63
N ALA A 52 7.83 9.34 -5.42
CA ALA A 52 7.89 10.78 -5.18
C ALA A 52 8.72 11.12 -3.92
N LEU A 53 8.42 10.46 -2.80
CA LEU A 53 9.14 10.65 -1.54
C LEU A 53 10.62 10.25 -1.65
N THR A 54 10.91 9.13 -2.30
CA THR A 54 12.29 8.66 -2.49
C THR A 54 13.11 9.71 -3.24
N ARG A 55 12.59 10.24 -4.36
CA ARG A 55 13.25 11.31 -5.13
C ARG A 55 13.46 12.58 -4.31
N GLN A 56 12.47 12.95 -3.49
CA GLN A 56 12.58 14.11 -2.61
C GLN A 56 13.67 13.89 -1.56
N LEU A 57 13.71 12.73 -0.90
CA LEU A 57 14.68 12.40 0.13
C LEU A 57 16.11 12.31 -0.43
N GLU A 58 16.29 11.76 -1.62
CA GLU A 58 17.57 11.76 -2.34
C GLU A 58 18.05 13.20 -2.64
N THR A 59 17.15 14.07 -3.10
CA THR A 59 17.51 15.43 -3.52
C THR A 59 17.75 16.37 -2.33
N GLU A 60 16.85 16.34 -1.34
CA GLU A 60 16.85 17.27 -0.21
C GLU A 60 17.77 16.82 0.92
N GLN A 61 17.75 15.52 1.24
CA GLN A 61 18.50 14.96 2.36
C GLN A 61 19.78 14.25 1.93
N LYS A 62 20.07 14.18 0.62
CA LYS A 62 21.25 13.48 0.05
C LYS A 62 21.37 12.04 0.52
N MET A 63 20.22 11.41 0.80
CA MET A 63 20.15 10.01 1.19
C MET A 63 20.53 9.11 0.03
N THR A 64 21.01 7.91 0.34
CA THR A 64 21.18 6.89 -0.69
C THR A 64 19.81 6.38 -1.15
N PRO A 65 19.68 5.85 -2.38
CA PRO A 65 18.40 5.36 -2.87
C PRO A 65 17.73 4.34 -1.93
N GLN A 66 18.53 3.48 -1.29
CA GLN A 66 18.00 2.51 -0.33
C GLN A 66 17.50 3.16 0.97
N GLN A 67 18.24 4.12 1.51
CA GLN A 67 17.80 4.85 2.72
C GLN A 67 16.55 5.69 2.46
N ALA A 68 16.49 6.34 1.29
CA ALA A 68 15.35 7.14 0.86
C ALA A 68 14.11 6.25 0.68
N HIS A 69 14.27 5.10 0.01
CA HIS A 69 13.20 4.12 -0.17
C HIS A 69 12.69 3.59 1.18
N ASP A 70 13.58 3.15 2.07
CA ASP A 70 13.19 2.63 3.39
C ASP A 70 12.47 3.70 4.22
N THR A 71 12.96 4.94 4.20
CA THR A 71 12.33 6.07 4.90
C THR A 71 10.96 6.40 4.30
N ALA A 72 10.84 6.44 2.97
CA ALA A 72 9.58 6.68 2.29
C ALA A 72 8.55 5.59 2.64
N TRP A 73 8.96 4.32 2.65
CA TRP A 73 8.11 3.20 3.07
C TRP A 73 7.58 3.38 4.49
N GLU A 74 8.44 3.69 5.46
CA GLU A 74 8.01 3.92 6.85
C GLU A 74 6.97 5.04 6.98
N MET A 75 7.05 6.07 6.13
CA MET A 75 6.12 7.21 6.16
C MET A 75 4.73 6.89 5.61
N ILE A 76 4.62 5.97 4.66
CA ILE A 76 3.36 5.72 3.92
C ILE A 76 2.74 4.36 4.19
N ARG A 77 3.50 3.39 4.72
CA ARG A 77 3.03 2.01 4.88
C ARG A 77 1.73 1.94 5.68
N GLU A 78 1.58 2.72 6.74
CA GLU A 78 0.40 2.72 7.62
C GLU A 78 -0.81 3.46 7.02
N ARG A 79 -0.62 4.20 5.91
CA ARG A 79 -1.67 4.96 5.25
C ARG A 79 -2.42 4.15 4.20
N TYR A 80 -1.76 3.15 3.61
CA TYR A 80 -2.30 2.42 2.45
C TYR A 80 -2.17 0.89 2.56
N ILE A 81 -1.11 0.37 3.18
CA ILE A 81 -0.83 -1.08 3.19
C ILE A 81 -1.08 -1.69 4.58
N LEU A 82 -0.40 -1.17 5.58
CA LEU A 82 -0.46 -1.59 6.98
C LEU A 82 -1.43 -0.72 7.79
N LEU A 83 -2.66 -0.61 7.28
CA LEU A 83 -3.71 0.18 7.93
C LEU A 83 -3.89 -0.24 9.41
N PRO A 84 -4.19 0.72 10.31
CA PRO A 84 -4.39 0.41 11.72
C PRO A 84 -5.56 -0.58 11.90
N PRO A 85 -5.52 -1.45 12.91
CA PRO A 85 -6.60 -2.42 13.15
C PRO A 85 -7.92 -1.70 13.45
N GLU A 86 -9.03 -2.37 13.13
CA GLU A 86 -10.38 -1.84 13.44
C GLU A 86 -10.49 -1.62 14.95
N GLU A 87 -10.78 -0.39 15.39
CA GLU A 87 -11.12 -0.12 16.79
C GLU A 87 -12.40 -0.91 17.12
N SER A 88 -12.25 -1.94 17.97
CA SER A 88 -13.35 -2.80 18.43
C SER A 88 -14.38 -2.07 19.27
#